data_AF-A0A9E6BHU3-F1
#
_entry.id   AF-A0A9E6BHU3-F1
#
_cell.length_a   1.000
_cell.length_b   1.000
_cell.length_c   1.000
_cell.angle_alpha   90.00
_cell.angle_beta   90.00
_cell.angle_gamma   90.00
#
_symmetry.space_group_name_H-M   'P 1'
#
loop_
_entity.id
_entity.type
_entity.pdbx_description
1 polymer ?
#
loop_
_entity_poly.entity_id
_entity_poly.type
_entity_poly.pdbx_seq_one_letter_code
_entity_poly.pdbx_strand_id
1 'polypeptide(L)'
;MKKIPSPRFFILSSIVFILILCSSFNAFAKTSQKIAILPFEMISPEKITYIQSGILKMLHSRLVWKNHVAVVEKKLVKAGLNAIKSKDHNLLIKKIAKLTNSDYILTGSITQFSNAFSIDAKVYDIKNKKYLTFFEQSKKIDDVIPKLNVIAAKINKKIFGRKTVVYEQLAKEQKEKAEQWKRQNPEKMMPMIPKGEQEEKSSPWKFWEYL
;
A
#
# COMPACT_ATOMS: atom_id res chain seq x y z
N MET A 1 -9.65 67.73 29.19
CA MET A 1 -9.41 66.82 30.33
C MET A 1 -9.59 65.38 29.86
N LYS A 2 -8.50 64.60 29.72
CA LYS A 2 -8.55 63.18 29.35
C LYS A 2 -8.84 62.35 30.61
N LYS A 3 -10.00 61.68 30.67
CA LYS A 3 -10.33 60.75 31.76
C LYS A 3 -9.41 59.53 31.67
N ILE A 4 -8.55 59.35 32.67
CA ILE A 4 -7.66 58.21 32.79
C ILE A 4 -8.51 57.02 33.27
N PRO A 5 -8.54 55.88 32.56
CA PRO A 5 -9.34 54.73 32.96
C PRO A 5 -8.77 54.09 34.24
N SER A 6 -9.67 53.61 35.11
CA SER A 6 -9.32 53.05 36.42
C SER A 6 -8.52 51.74 36.30
N PRO A 7 -7.65 51.40 37.27
CA PRO A 7 -6.79 50.22 37.21
C PRO A 7 -7.55 48.89 37.11
N ARG A 8 -8.82 48.87 37.56
CA ARG A 8 -9.72 47.71 37.43
C ARG A 8 -10.06 47.39 35.97
N PHE A 9 -10.12 48.40 35.10
CA PHE A 9 -10.36 48.22 33.67
C PHE A 9 -9.16 47.59 32.96
N PHE A 10 -7.95 47.93 33.36
CA PHE A 10 -6.71 47.31 32.84
C PHE A 10 -6.59 45.85 33.27
N ILE A 11 -6.94 45.52 34.52
CA ILE A 11 -6.91 44.14 35.03
C ILE A 11 -7.94 43.26 34.29
N LEU A 12 -9.16 43.78 34.10
CA LEU A 12 -10.21 43.05 33.38
C LEU A 12 -9.84 42.85 31.89
N SER A 13 -9.25 43.86 31.25
CA SER A 13 -8.74 43.77 29.88
C SER A 13 -7.61 42.74 29.75
N SER A 14 -6.71 42.67 30.72
CA SER A 14 -5.61 41.69 30.74
C SER A 14 -6.10 40.26 30.88
N ILE A 15 -7.14 40.02 31.70
CA ILE A 15 -7.73 38.68 31.88
C ILE A 15 -8.44 38.21 30.61
N VAL A 16 -9.19 39.09 29.95
CA VAL A 16 -9.86 38.78 28.67
C VAL A 16 -8.84 38.50 27.56
N PHE A 17 -7.74 39.25 27.53
CA PHE A 17 -6.65 39.03 26.57
C PHE A 17 -5.96 37.67 26.75
N ILE A 18 -5.72 37.25 27.99
CA ILE A 18 -5.16 35.93 28.32
C ILE A 18 -6.14 34.79 27.95
N LEU A 19 -7.45 34.99 28.14
CA LEU A 19 -8.46 33.99 27.78
C LEU A 19 -8.55 33.77 26.25
N ILE A 20 -8.36 34.83 25.46
CA ILE A 20 -8.34 34.79 23.99
C ILE A 20 -7.06 34.13 23.46
N LEU A 21 -5.93 34.30 24.14
CA LEU A 21 -4.67 33.63 23.77
C LEU A 21 -4.71 32.11 24.03
N CYS A 22 -5.50 31.65 25.01
CA CYS A 22 -5.57 30.24 25.38
C CYS A 22 -6.48 29.39 24.46
N SER A 23 -7.41 30.01 23.71
CA SER A 23 -8.40 29.30 22.89
C SER A 23 -7.89 28.85 21.51
N SER A 24 -6.64 29.17 21.15
CA SER A 24 -6.10 28.92 19.80
C SER A 24 -5.16 27.70 19.70
N PHE A 25 -4.93 26.95 20.78
CA PHE A 25 -4.12 25.72 20.74
C PHE A 25 -4.98 24.48 20.47
N ASN A 26 -5.51 24.36 19.25
CA ASN A 26 -5.91 23.05 18.74
C ASN A 26 -4.64 22.28 18.37
N ALA A 27 -4.09 21.54 19.33
CA ALA A 27 -3.06 20.54 19.06
C ALA A 27 -3.67 19.45 18.17
N PHE A 28 -3.51 19.58 16.85
CA PHE A 28 -3.87 18.53 15.89
C PHE A 28 -2.91 17.35 16.10
N ALA A 29 -3.22 16.49 17.06
CA ALA A 29 -2.57 15.21 17.20
C ALA A 29 -2.79 14.46 15.88
N LYS A 30 -1.72 14.30 15.09
CA LYS A 30 -1.76 13.54 13.84
C LYS A 30 -2.19 12.12 14.21
N THR A 31 -3.45 11.79 13.95
CA THR A 31 -4.00 10.48 14.27
C THR A 31 -3.23 9.45 13.45
N SER A 32 -2.48 8.58 14.13
CA SER A 32 -1.77 7.50 13.48
C SER A 32 -2.79 6.59 12.83
N GLN A 33 -2.69 6.41 11.51
CA GLN A 33 -3.52 5.47 10.77
C GLN A 33 -3.29 4.06 11.32
N LYS A 34 -4.33 3.23 11.37
CA LYS A 34 -4.23 1.87 11.92
C LYS A 34 -4.51 0.82 10.87
N ILE A 35 -3.64 -0.19 10.81
CA ILE A 35 -3.76 -1.32 9.88
C ILE A 35 -3.76 -2.65 10.63
N ALA A 36 -4.75 -3.50 10.36
CA ALA A 36 -4.77 -4.88 10.81
C ALA A 36 -4.31 -5.81 9.68
N ILE A 37 -3.49 -6.81 10.03
CA ILE A 37 -2.92 -7.78 9.09
C ILE A 37 -3.54 -9.14 9.41
N LEU A 38 -4.28 -9.68 8.45
CA LEU A 38 -4.82 -11.03 8.54
C LEU A 38 -3.72 -12.05 8.21
N PRO A 39 -3.81 -13.28 8.75
CA PRO A 39 -2.98 -14.39 8.30
C PRO A 39 -3.15 -14.58 6.79
N PHE A 40 -2.04 -14.59 6.05
CA PHE A 40 -2.07 -14.88 4.62
C PHE A 40 -2.49 -16.33 4.41
N GLU A 41 -3.32 -16.57 3.40
CA GLU A 41 -3.70 -17.91 2.97
C GLU A 41 -2.50 -18.56 2.27
N MET A 42 -2.20 -19.81 2.59
CA MET A 42 -1.13 -20.56 1.93
C MET A 42 -1.75 -21.68 1.09
N ILE A 43 -1.55 -21.59 -0.22
CA ILE A 43 -2.03 -22.56 -1.20
C ILE A 43 -0.80 -23.26 -1.77
N SER A 44 -0.42 -24.39 -1.19
CA SER A 44 0.75 -25.17 -1.61
C SER A 44 0.50 -26.66 -1.42
N PRO A 45 1.14 -27.53 -2.23
CA PRO A 45 1.14 -28.97 -2.00
C PRO A 45 1.71 -29.35 -0.61
N GLU A 46 2.64 -28.56 -0.10
CA GLU A 46 3.31 -28.78 1.18
C GLU A 46 2.82 -27.81 2.27
N LYS A 47 2.82 -28.26 3.52
CA LYS A 47 2.47 -27.41 4.66
C LYS A 47 3.64 -26.55 5.10
N ILE A 48 3.81 -25.40 4.46
CA ILE A 48 4.90 -24.46 4.73
C ILE A 48 4.47 -23.39 5.76
N THR A 49 4.22 -23.82 7.00
CA THR A 49 3.68 -22.94 8.07
C THR A 49 4.67 -21.90 8.58
N TYR A 50 5.98 -22.18 8.52
CA TYR A 50 7.02 -21.25 8.96
C TYR A 50 7.04 -19.97 8.12
N ILE A 51 6.74 -20.06 6.83
CA ILE A 51 6.65 -18.91 5.93
C ILE A 51 5.46 -18.04 6.29
N GLN A 52 4.28 -18.63 6.46
CA GLN A 52 3.08 -17.89 6.85
C GLN A 52 3.32 -17.07 8.14
N SER A 53 4.00 -17.67 9.13
CA SER A 53 4.39 -16.99 10.37
C SER A 53 5.44 -15.89 10.16
N GLY A 54 6.49 -16.17 9.37
CA GLY A 54 7.56 -15.24 9.05
C GLY A 54 7.05 -14.00 8.33
N ILE A 55 6.15 -14.19 7.35
CA ILE A 55 5.48 -13.15 6.58
C ILE A 55 4.70 -12.20 7.46
N LEU A 56 3.88 -12.73 8.36
CA LEU A 56 3.07 -11.89 9.24
C LEU A 56 3.96 -11.05 10.18
N LYS A 57 5.01 -11.65 10.77
CA LYS A 57 5.99 -10.92 11.61
C LYS A 57 6.70 -9.83 10.82
N MET A 58 7.11 -10.16 9.60
CA MET A 58 7.83 -9.28 8.70
C MET A 58 6.97 -8.10 8.22
N LEU A 59 5.71 -8.34 7.84
CA LEU A 59 4.78 -7.28 7.43
C LEU A 59 4.50 -6.35 8.60
N HIS A 60 4.31 -6.90 9.80
CA HIS A 60 4.13 -6.11 11.01
C HIS A 60 5.30 -5.14 11.22
N SER A 61 6.54 -5.63 11.15
CA SER A 61 7.72 -4.77 11.33
C SER A 61 7.86 -3.69 10.25
N ARG A 62 7.52 -4.00 8.98
CA ARG A 62 7.74 -3.06 7.87
C ARG A 62 6.66 -2.02 7.67
N LEU A 63 5.46 -2.26 8.18
CA LEU A 63 4.35 -1.33 8.07
C LEU A 63 4.26 -0.39 9.28
N VAL A 64 4.87 -0.72 10.41
CA VAL A 64 4.98 0.20 11.54
C VAL A 64 5.74 1.46 11.13
N TRP A 65 5.15 2.61 11.41
CA TRP A 65 5.77 3.91 11.22
C TRP A 65 5.41 4.81 12.41
N LYS A 66 6.42 5.16 13.21
CA LYS A 66 6.26 5.94 14.44
C LYS A 66 5.41 7.20 14.19
N ASN A 67 4.37 7.38 15.00
CA ASN A 67 3.42 8.50 14.96
C ASN A 67 2.61 8.65 13.65
N HIS A 68 2.60 7.63 12.78
CA HIS A 68 1.94 7.69 11.47
C HIS A 68 1.13 6.45 11.15
N VAL A 69 1.69 5.25 11.39
CA VAL A 69 1.05 3.96 11.12
C VAL A 69 1.25 3.03 12.30
N ALA A 70 0.15 2.62 12.91
CA ALA A 70 0.09 1.62 13.96
C ALA A 70 -0.42 0.30 13.36
N VAL A 71 0.31 -0.79 13.60
CA VAL A 71 -0.13 -2.13 13.20
C VAL A 71 -0.83 -2.78 14.39
N VAL A 72 -2.00 -3.36 14.16
CA VAL A 72 -2.76 -4.05 15.19
C VAL A 72 -2.02 -5.30 15.67
N GLU A 73 -2.03 -5.51 16.98
CA GLU A 73 -1.45 -6.70 17.57
C GLU A 73 -2.07 -8.00 17.03
N LYS A 74 -1.20 -8.96 16.72
CA LYS A 74 -1.59 -10.29 16.21
C LYS A 74 -2.64 -10.98 17.09
N LYS A 75 -2.54 -10.84 18.42
CA LYS A 75 -3.45 -11.49 19.38
C LYS A 75 -4.89 -11.00 19.20
N LEU A 76 -5.09 -9.70 19.04
CA LEU A 76 -6.41 -9.10 18.83
C LEU A 76 -7.03 -9.54 17.50
N VAL A 77 -6.24 -9.55 16.43
CA VAL A 77 -6.72 -10.04 15.12
C VAL A 77 -7.12 -11.51 15.20
N LYS A 78 -6.30 -12.36 15.83
CA LYS A 78 -6.59 -13.79 16.00
C LYS A 78 -7.84 -14.03 16.84
N ALA A 79 -8.02 -13.29 17.93
CA ALA A 79 -9.23 -13.36 18.75
C ALA A 79 -10.48 -12.98 17.95
N GLY A 80 -10.40 -11.92 17.15
CA GLY A 80 -11.48 -11.52 16.25
C GLY A 80 -11.84 -12.59 15.23
N LEU A 81 -10.83 -13.20 14.58
CA LEU A 81 -11.05 -14.27 13.60
C LEU A 81 -11.73 -15.50 14.21
N ASN A 82 -11.36 -15.85 15.45
CA ASN A 82 -11.98 -16.98 16.15
C ASN A 82 -13.42 -16.69 16.58
N ALA A 83 -13.72 -15.44 16.95
CA ALA A 83 -15.06 -15.03 17.38
C ALA A 83 -16.04 -14.87 16.21
N ILE A 84 -15.55 -14.46 15.03
CA ILE A 84 -16.38 -14.18 13.85
C ILE A 84 -16.49 -15.43 12.99
N LYS A 85 -17.55 -16.23 13.20
CA LYS A 85 -17.93 -17.31 12.30
C LYS A 85 -18.68 -16.73 11.09
N SER A 86 -17.98 -16.44 10.01
CA SER A 86 -18.61 -16.07 8.73
C SER A 86 -17.81 -16.62 7.56
N LYS A 87 -18.52 -17.19 6.58
CA LYS A 87 -17.96 -17.62 5.29
C LYS A 87 -17.80 -16.44 4.31
N ASP A 88 -18.43 -15.30 4.59
CA ASP A 88 -18.33 -14.11 3.75
C ASP A 88 -17.08 -13.31 4.14
N HIS A 89 -16.11 -13.29 3.23
CA HIS A 89 -14.84 -12.60 3.39
C HIS A 89 -15.01 -11.07 3.58
N ASN A 90 -15.94 -10.44 2.86
CA ASN A 90 -16.17 -9.01 2.96
C ASN A 90 -16.80 -8.63 4.30
N LEU A 91 -17.73 -9.44 4.79
CA LEU A 91 -18.34 -9.27 6.10
C LEU A 91 -17.31 -9.48 7.22
N LEU A 92 -16.45 -10.49 7.09
CA LEU A 92 -15.36 -10.76 8.03
C LEU A 92 -14.39 -9.57 8.11
N ILE A 93 -13.94 -9.03 6.97
CA ILE A 93 -13.06 -7.86 6.91
C ILE A 93 -13.67 -6.67 7.68
N LYS A 94 -14.95 -6.34 7.40
CA LYS A 94 -15.65 -5.23 8.06
C LYS A 94 -15.76 -5.43 9.57
N LYS A 95 -16.09 -6.64 10.02
CA LYS A 95 -16.21 -6.96 11.45
C LYS A 95 -14.85 -6.89 12.16
N ILE A 96 -13.78 -7.41 11.55
CA ILE A 96 -12.42 -7.31 12.10
C ILE A 96 -11.97 -5.85 12.17
N ALA A 97 -12.22 -5.06 11.12
CA ALA A 97 -11.88 -3.64 11.12
C ALA A 97 -12.57 -2.88 12.26
N LYS A 98 -13.87 -3.13 12.49
CA LYS A 98 -14.62 -2.54 13.59
C LYS A 98 -14.10 -2.98 14.95
N LEU A 99 -13.83 -4.27 15.14
CA LEU A 99 -13.29 -4.81 16.40
C LEU A 99 -11.93 -4.20 16.76
N THR A 100 -11.06 -4.01 15.75
CA THR A 100 -9.68 -3.56 15.94
C THR A 100 -9.52 -2.04 15.83
N ASN A 101 -10.61 -1.32 15.50
CA ASN A 101 -10.62 0.09 15.14
C ASN A 101 -9.53 0.42 14.10
N SER A 102 -9.47 -0.38 13.03
CA SER A 102 -8.49 -0.24 11.94
C SER A 102 -9.06 0.55 10.77
N ASP A 103 -8.25 1.44 10.20
CA ASP A 103 -8.55 2.17 8.97
C ASP A 103 -8.32 1.31 7.71
N TYR A 104 -7.41 0.34 7.84
CA TYR A 104 -7.00 -0.55 6.76
C TYR A 104 -6.97 -2.01 7.21
N ILE A 105 -7.30 -2.91 6.30
CA ILE A 105 -7.17 -4.36 6.49
C ILE A 105 -6.30 -4.93 5.38
N LEU A 106 -5.15 -5.50 5.74
CA LEU A 106 -4.28 -6.23 4.84
C LEU A 106 -4.62 -7.72 4.90
N THR A 107 -4.92 -8.29 3.74
CA THR A 107 -5.14 -9.71 3.52
C THR A 107 -4.37 -10.16 2.28
N GLY A 108 -4.23 -11.46 2.06
CA GLY A 108 -3.53 -11.97 0.90
C GLY A 108 -3.40 -13.48 0.89
N SER A 109 -2.85 -13.99 -0.21
CA SER A 109 -2.58 -15.39 -0.42
C SER A 109 -1.20 -15.59 -1.03
N ILE A 110 -0.61 -16.73 -0.74
CA ILE A 110 0.60 -17.21 -1.40
C ILE A 110 0.29 -18.54 -2.03
N THR A 111 0.52 -18.60 -3.33
CA THR A 111 0.25 -19.79 -4.13
C THR A 111 1.56 -20.34 -4.64
N GLN A 112 1.89 -21.57 -4.27
CA GLN A 112 2.98 -22.31 -4.86
C GLN A 112 2.48 -23.03 -6.11
N PHE A 113 3.19 -22.84 -7.22
CA PHE A 113 2.97 -23.58 -8.44
C PHE A 113 4.30 -24.11 -8.96
N SER A 114 4.47 -25.43 -8.92
CA SER A 114 5.77 -26.07 -9.19
C SER A 114 6.85 -25.47 -8.26
N ASN A 115 7.88 -24.85 -8.84
CA ASN A 115 8.98 -24.23 -8.09
C ASN A 115 8.79 -22.72 -7.85
N ALA A 116 7.75 -22.12 -8.42
CA ALA A 116 7.49 -20.69 -8.31
C ALA A 116 6.42 -20.39 -7.25
N PHE A 117 6.49 -19.19 -6.67
CA PHE A 117 5.49 -18.69 -5.73
C PHE A 117 4.93 -17.36 -6.21
N SER A 118 3.61 -17.29 -6.25
CA SER A 118 2.82 -16.08 -6.45
C SER A 118 2.44 -15.49 -5.10
N ILE A 119 2.58 -14.18 -4.94
CA ILE A 119 2.24 -13.47 -3.73
C ILE A 119 1.22 -12.39 -4.08
N ASP A 120 0.00 -12.60 -3.61
CA ASP A 120 -1.14 -11.73 -3.83
C ASP A 120 -1.49 -11.04 -2.51
N ALA A 121 -1.39 -9.72 -2.46
CA ALA A 121 -1.74 -8.92 -1.28
C ALA A 121 -2.80 -7.88 -1.64
N LYS A 122 -3.78 -7.71 -0.75
CA LYS A 122 -4.87 -6.74 -0.91
C LYS A 122 -5.03 -5.95 0.37
N VAL A 123 -5.08 -4.63 0.24
CA VAL A 123 -5.41 -3.73 1.34
C VAL A 123 -6.80 -3.16 1.12
N TYR A 124 -7.72 -3.45 2.02
CA TYR A 124 -9.04 -2.84 2.06
C TYR A 124 -8.99 -1.52 2.82
N ASP A 125 -9.38 -0.45 2.18
CA ASP A 125 -9.54 0.88 2.77
C ASP A 125 -10.97 1.04 3.28
N ILE A 126 -11.13 1.14 4.60
CA ILE A 126 -12.44 1.17 5.26
C ILE A 126 -13.21 2.45 4.92
N LYS A 127 -12.51 3.59 4.82
CA LYS A 127 -13.11 4.89 4.53
C LYS A 127 -13.61 4.95 3.10
N ASN A 128 -12.76 4.56 2.15
CA ASN A 128 -13.04 4.63 0.72
C ASN A 128 -13.75 3.38 0.16
N LYS A 129 -13.94 2.34 0.99
CA LYS A 129 -14.57 1.06 0.65
C LYS A 129 -13.98 0.39 -0.60
N LYS A 130 -12.67 0.50 -0.80
CA LYS A 130 -11.96 0.01 -2.00
C LYS A 130 -10.80 -0.91 -1.66
N TYR A 131 -10.46 -1.79 -2.59
CA TYR A 131 -9.27 -2.62 -2.51
C TYR A 131 -8.11 -2.01 -3.29
N LEU A 132 -6.92 -2.04 -2.68
CA LEU A 132 -5.64 -1.77 -3.32
C LEU A 132 -4.89 -3.09 -3.41
N THR A 133 -4.54 -3.52 -4.62
CA THR A 133 -3.89 -4.81 -4.86
C THR A 133 -2.39 -4.62 -5.10
N PHE A 134 -1.61 -5.60 -4.63
CA PHE A 134 -0.16 -5.65 -4.75
C PHE A 134 0.22 -7.08 -5.08
N PHE A 135 1.14 -7.22 -6.03
CA PHE A 135 1.51 -8.50 -6.58
C PHE A 135 3.02 -8.60 -6.78
N GLU A 136 3.57 -9.76 -6.46
CA GLU A 136 4.93 -10.15 -6.79
C GLU A 136 5.00 -11.66 -7.04
N GLN A 137 6.00 -12.07 -7.81
CA GLN A 137 6.31 -13.48 -8.04
C GLN A 137 7.77 -13.76 -7.69
N SER A 138 8.02 -14.99 -7.27
CA SER A 138 9.35 -15.52 -6.99
C SER A 138 9.53 -16.84 -7.71
N LYS A 139 10.77 -17.11 -8.17
CA LYS A 139 11.12 -18.35 -8.88
C LYS A 139 11.53 -19.49 -7.94
N LYS A 140 11.78 -19.15 -6.68
CA LYS A 140 12.26 -20.04 -5.61
C LYS A 140 11.71 -19.56 -4.29
N ILE A 141 11.74 -20.44 -3.29
CA ILE A 141 11.23 -20.15 -1.96
C ILE A 141 12.01 -19.05 -1.23
N ASP A 142 13.33 -19.01 -1.40
CA ASP A 142 14.21 -18.04 -0.75
C ASP A 142 13.89 -16.60 -1.16
N ASP A 143 13.34 -16.43 -2.36
CA ASP A 143 12.98 -15.14 -2.93
C ASP A 143 11.62 -14.62 -2.43
N VAL A 144 10.82 -15.45 -1.74
CA VAL A 144 9.48 -15.06 -1.23
C VAL A 144 9.59 -13.90 -0.25
N ILE A 145 10.53 -13.97 0.69
CA ILE A 145 10.73 -12.91 1.68
C ILE A 145 11.17 -11.60 1.00
N PRO A 146 12.24 -11.56 0.17
CA PRO A 146 12.59 -10.38 -0.61
C PRO A 146 11.41 -9.77 -1.38
N LYS A 147 10.62 -10.59 -2.07
CA LYS A 147 9.44 -10.13 -2.82
C LYS A 147 8.36 -9.55 -1.93
N LEU A 148 8.18 -10.10 -0.74
CA LEU A 148 7.28 -9.51 0.25
C LEU A 148 7.81 -8.18 0.81
N ASN A 149 9.15 -7.98 0.89
CA ASN A 149 9.73 -6.66 1.20
C ASN A 149 9.27 -5.62 0.18
N VAL A 150 9.27 -5.99 -1.11
CA VAL A 150 8.83 -5.15 -2.22
C VAL A 150 7.35 -4.79 -2.07
N ILE A 151 6.49 -5.76 -1.76
CA ILE A 151 5.06 -5.50 -1.48
C ILE A 151 4.90 -4.51 -0.32
N ALA A 152 5.59 -4.73 0.81
CA ALA A 152 5.52 -3.82 1.95
C ALA A 152 6.00 -2.40 1.60
N ALA A 153 7.04 -2.28 0.75
CA ALA A 153 7.54 -1.00 0.26
C ALA A 153 6.50 -0.29 -0.63
N LYS A 154 5.86 -1.04 -1.55
CA LYS A 154 4.76 -0.54 -2.38
C LYS A 154 3.55 -0.09 -1.55
N ILE A 155 3.16 -0.85 -0.52
CA ILE A 155 2.09 -0.49 0.41
C ILE A 155 2.43 0.81 1.14
N ASN A 156 3.61 0.88 1.76
CA ASN A 156 4.10 2.07 2.47
C ASN A 156 4.02 3.32 1.59
N LYS A 157 4.44 3.21 0.33
CA LYS A 157 4.38 4.34 -0.59
C LYS A 157 2.97 4.69 -1.01
N LYS A 158 2.17 3.70 -1.43
CA LYS A 158 0.87 3.92 -2.09
C LYS A 158 -0.21 4.35 -1.09
N ILE A 159 -0.17 3.81 0.13
CA ILE A 159 -1.20 4.03 1.15
C ILE A 159 -0.77 5.11 2.15
N PHE A 160 0.45 4.99 2.67
CA PHE A 160 0.94 5.85 3.74
C PHE A 160 1.84 6.98 3.25
N GLY A 161 2.15 7.04 1.95
CA GLY A 161 3.04 8.06 1.38
C GLY A 161 4.51 7.92 1.77
N ARG A 162 4.88 6.90 2.55
CA ARG A 162 6.23 6.66 3.06
C ARG A 162 7.12 6.06 1.97
N LYS A 163 8.17 6.80 1.58
CA LYS A 163 9.27 6.24 0.78
C LYS A 163 10.19 5.45 1.70
N THR A 164 10.49 4.21 1.33
CA THR A 164 11.43 3.34 2.04
C THR A 164 12.64 3.12 1.14
N VAL A 165 13.78 2.73 1.72
CA VAL A 165 15.01 2.43 0.94
C VAL A 165 14.72 1.40 -0.17
N VAL A 166 13.97 0.35 0.16
CA VAL A 166 13.54 -0.67 -0.81
C VAL A 166 12.71 -0.06 -1.94
N TYR A 167 11.77 0.85 -1.62
CA TYR A 167 10.98 1.53 -2.66
C TYR A 167 11.85 2.39 -3.58
N GLU A 168 12.84 3.07 -3.03
CA GLU A 168 13.74 3.92 -3.81
C GLU A 168 14.66 3.11 -4.73
N GLN A 169 15.18 1.97 -4.27
CA GLN A 169 15.94 1.03 -5.09
C GLN A 169 15.10 0.51 -6.26
N LEU A 170 13.87 0.06 -5.97
CA LEU A 170 12.93 -0.39 -7.01
C LEU A 170 12.64 0.71 -8.03
N ALA A 171 12.43 1.95 -7.57
CA ALA A 171 12.17 3.08 -8.47
C ALA A 171 13.40 3.42 -9.34
N LYS A 172 14.63 3.28 -8.80
CA LYS A 172 15.86 3.44 -9.57
C LYS A 172 16.01 2.35 -10.62
N GLU A 173 15.88 1.08 -10.24
CA GLU A 173 15.95 -0.06 -11.18
C GLU A 173 14.93 0.06 -12.31
N GLN A 174 13.70 0.51 -12.00
CA GLN A 174 12.66 0.73 -13.01
C GLN A 174 13.01 1.86 -13.97
N LYS A 175 13.61 2.96 -13.47
CA LYS A 175 14.06 4.05 -14.32
C LYS A 175 15.22 3.63 -15.21
N GLU A 176 16.22 2.96 -14.65
CA GLU A 176 17.37 2.44 -15.40
C GLU A 176 16.92 1.45 -16.48
N LYS A 177 15.99 0.55 -16.16
CA LYS A 177 15.37 -0.33 -17.16
C LYS A 177 14.62 0.49 -18.22
N ALA A 178 13.78 1.45 -17.84
CA ALA A 178 13.08 2.27 -18.82
C ALA A 178 14.06 3.04 -19.73
N GLU A 179 15.16 3.55 -19.21
CA GLU A 179 16.22 4.20 -19.97
C GLU A 179 17.00 3.23 -20.85
N GLN A 180 17.27 2.02 -20.38
CA GLN A 180 17.84 0.94 -21.20
C GLN A 180 16.91 0.58 -22.36
N TRP A 181 15.60 0.44 -22.11
CA TRP A 181 14.60 0.13 -23.14
C TRP A 181 14.50 1.24 -24.18
N LYS A 182 14.55 2.51 -23.76
CA LYS A 182 14.60 3.67 -24.68
C LYS A 182 15.87 3.67 -25.55
N ARG A 183 16.96 3.10 -25.05
CA ARG A 183 18.24 2.98 -25.77
C ARG A 183 18.32 1.74 -26.67
N GLN A 184 17.41 0.78 -26.53
CA GLN A 184 17.38 -0.42 -27.39
C GLN A 184 16.60 -0.11 -28.68
N ASN A 185 17.16 -0.51 -29.83
CA ASN A 185 16.64 -0.21 -31.17
C ASN A 185 15.14 -0.57 -31.35
N PRO A 186 14.34 0.30 -32.02
CA PRO A 186 12.91 0.07 -32.26
C PRO A 186 12.59 -1.20 -33.07
N GLU A 187 13.57 -1.76 -33.79
CA GLU A 187 13.39 -2.96 -34.63
C GLU A 187 13.01 -4.23 -33.85
N LYS A 188 13.37 -4.34 -32.56
CA LYS A 188 12.96 -5.47 -31.70
C LYS A 188 11.50 -5.40 -31.24
N MET A 189 10.80 -4.30 -31.52
CA MET A 189 9.40 -4.07 -31.15
C MET A 189 8.43 -4.37 -32.30
N MET A 190 8.93 -4.66 -33.51
CA MET A 190 8.06 -5.12 -34.59
C MET A 190 7.68 -6.58 -34.36
N PRO A 191 6.40 -6.95 -34.50
CA PRO A 191 6.05 -8.36 -34.59
C PRO A 191 6.85 -8.96 -35.75
N MET A 192 7.58 -10.05 -35.49
CA MET A 192 8.24 -10.78 -36.56
C MET A 192 7.14 -11.28 -37.51
N ILE A 193 7.05 -10.69 -38.70
CA ILE A 193 6.20 -11.21 -39.76
C ILE A 193 6.80 -12.56 -40.15
N PRO A 194 6.11 -13.68 -39.94
CA PRO A 194 6.62 -14.99 -40.34
C PRO A 194 6.92 -14.96 -41.85
N LYS A 195 8.04 -15.57 -42.24
CA LYS A 195 8.66 -15.45 -43.58
C LYS A 195 7.84 -16.04 -44.75
N GLY A 196 6.54 -16.27 -44.56
CA GLY A 196 5.59 -16.72 -45.58
C GLY A 196 4.39 -15.79 -45.78
N GLU A 197 4.27 -14.72 -44.99
CA GLU A 197 3.13 -13.78 -45.02
C GLU A 197 3.62 -12.38 -45.42
N GLN A 198 4.36 -12.31 -46.52
CA GLN A 198 4.44 -11.08 -47.29
C GLN A 198 3.20 -11.03 -48.21
N GLU A 199 2.03 -10.85 -47.61
CA GLU A 199 0.87 -10.43 -48.37
C GLU A 199 1.18 -9.07 -49.00
N GLU A 200 0.95 -9.06 -50.31
CA GLU A 200 1.13 -7.96 -51.24
C GLU A 200 0.58 -6.67 -50.63
N LYS A 201 1.48 -5.79 -50.17
CA LYS A 201 1.10 -4.48 -49.63
C LYS A 201 0.53 -3.63 -50.76
N SER A 202 -0.78 -3.70 -50.98
CA SER A 202 -1.51 -2.58 -51.58
C SER A 202 -1.46 -1.43 -50.57
N SER A 203 -0.45 -0.58 -50.75
CA SER A 203 -0.27 0.62 -49.96
C SER A 203 -1.46 1.57 -50.19
N PRO A 204 -2.24 1.95 -49.17
CA PRO A 204 -3.34 2.91 -49.31
C PRO A 204 -2.86 4.32 -49.70
N TRP A 205 -1.53 4.52 -49.73
CA TRP A 205 -0.87 5.76 -50.14
C TRP A 205 -0.68 5.91 -51.65
N LYS A 206 -0.83 4.82 -52.44
CA LYS A 206 -0.79 4.90 -53.91
C LYS A 206 -2.01 5.62 -54.50
N PHE A 207 -3.07 5.82 -53.73
CA PHE A 207 -4.29 6.50 -54.17
C PHE A 207 -4.08 7.99 -54.50
N TRP A 208 -3.04 8.62 -53.93
CA TRP A 208 -2.79 10.06 -54.08
C TRP A 208 -1.84 10.42 -55.23
N GLU A 209 -1.31 9.44 -55.97
CA GLU A 209 -0.43 9.68 -57.13
C GLU A 209 -1.19 10.02 -58.43
N TYR A 210 -2.52 9.91 -58.44
CA TYR A 210 -3.37 10.13 -59.62
C TYR A 210 -4.41 11.25 -59.43
N LEU A 211 -4.23 12.14 -58.44
CA LEU A 211 -4.99 13.37 -58.25
C LEU A 211 -4.07 14.58 -58.47
#